data_AF-A0A1B6MB70-F1
#
_entry.id   AF-A0A1B6MB70-F1
#
_cell.length_a   1.000
_cell.length_b   1.000
_cell.length_c   1.000
_cell.angle_alpha   90.00
_cell.angle_beta   90.00
_cell.angle_gamma   90.00
#
_symmetry.space_group_name_H-M   'P 1'
#
loop_
_entity.id
_entity.type
_entity.pdbx_description
1 polymer ?
#
loop_
_entity_poly.entity_id
_entity_poly.type
_entity_poly.pdbx_seq_one_letter_code
_entity_poly.pdbx_strand_id
1 'polypeptide(L)'
;KCKEETGADEKYEETYKNKTIPSSEKGKCLLACMMKLKGSYDQNSKFSPEGAKKYITKVFDERPELVDKVFAIFEECAKIDIEGKDTCEAAYQHITCGQAKLKEQNISFYPDKPQETTQ
;
A
#
# COMPACT_ATOMS: atom_id res chain seq x y z
N LYS A 1 7.06 0.61 -15.63
CA LYS A 1 5.71 0.00 -15.60
C LYS A 1 4.65 0.89 -14.94
N CYS A 2 4.42 0.88 -13.62
CA CYS A 2 3.29 1.65 -13.06
C CYS A 2 3.33 3.16 -13.29
N LYS A 3 4.51 3.79 -13.28
CA LYS A 3 4.65 5.23 -13.59
C LYS A 3 4.25 5.56 -15.04
N GLU A 4 4.65 4.70 -15.98
CA GLU A 4 4.34 4.85 -17.41
C GLU A 4 2.86 4.58 -17.69
N GLU A 5 2.26 3.61 -17.01
CA GLU A 5 0.83 3.27 -17.18
C GLU A 5 -0.10 4.32 -16.58
N THR A 6 0.28 4.96 -15.47
CA THR A 6 -0.59 5.94 -14.79
C THR A 6 -0.30 7.39 -15.21
N GLY A 7 0.81 7.64 -15.91
CA GLY A 7 1.26 8.97 -16.27
C GLY A 7 1.47 9.89 -15.07
N ALA A 8 1.69 9.31 -13.88
CA ALA A 8 1.99 10.04 -12.66
C ALA A 8 3.39 10.65 -12.75
N ASP A 9 3.47 11.97 -12.58
CA ASP A 9 4.76 12.65 -12.49
C ASP A 9 5.47 12.28 -11.17
N GLU A 10 4.65 12.15 -10.12
CA GLU A 10 5.00 11.66 -8.79
C GLU A 10 5.70 10.30 -8.86
N LYS A 11 6.91 10.23 -8.31
CA LYS A 11 7.59 8.95 -8.10
C LYS A 11 7.01 8.31 -6.85
N TYR A 12 6.58 7.05 -6.95
CA TYR A 12 6.16 6.28 -5.78
C TYR A 12 7.27 6.28 -4.71
N GLU A 13 8.53 6.28 -5.13
CA GLU A 13 9.67 6.40 -4.21
C GLU A 13 9.65 7.71 -3.41
N GLU A 14 9.25 8.84 -4.01
CA GLU A 14 9.12 10.11 -3.29
C GLU A 14 7.92 10.10 -2.35
N THR A 15 6.79 9.58 -2.80
CA THR A 15 5.60 9.34 -1.98
C THR A 15 5.91 8.45 -0.77
N TYR A 16 6.65 7.37 -1.01
CA TYR A 16 7.09 6.40 -0.01
C TYR A 16 8.11 7.00 0.95
N LYS A 17 9.08 7.76 0.42
CA LYS A 17 10.12 8.44 1.20
C LYS A 17 9.56 9.58 2.05
N ASN A 18 8.59 10.32 1.52
CA ASN A 18 7.90 11.40 2.22
C ASN A 18 6.81 10.88 3.17
N LYS A 19 6.53 9.58 3.17
CA LYS A 19 5.50 8.92 3.99
C LYS A 19 4.09 9.50 3.75
N THR A 20 3.88 10.12 2.59
CA THR A 20 2.64 10.82 2.24
C THR A 20 1.88 10.00 1.21
N ILE A 21 0.62 9.66 1.47
CA ILE A 21 -0.23 9.02 0.46
C ILE A 21 -0.57 10.09 -0.59
N PRO A 22 -0.33 9.84 -1.89
CA PRO A 22 -0.62 10.82 -2.92
C PRO A 22 -2.14 10.83 -3.15
N SER A 23 -2.76 11.99 -2.93
CA SER A 23 -4.20 12.20 -3.06
C SER A 23 -4.62 12.62 -4.47
N SER A 24 -3.66 12.90 -5.35
CA SER A 24 -3.88 13.14 -6.78
C SER A 24 -4.46 11.89 -7.45
N GLU A 25 -5.38 12.04 -8.42
CA GLU A 25 -5.93 10.91 -9.18
C GLU A 25 -4.85 9.96 -9.74
N LYS A 26 -3.82 10.55 -10.36
CA LYS A 26 -2.68 9.79 -10.89
C LYS A 26 -1.88 9.06 -9.81
N GLY A 27 -1.70 9.69 -8.66
CA GLY A 27 -1.02 9.09 -7.50
C GLY A 27 -1.81 7.92 -6.89
N LYS A 28 -3.15 8.05 -6.80
CA LYS A 28 -4.04 6.96 -6.38
C LYS A 28 -3.92 5.75 -7.31
N CYS A 29 -3.91 5.99 -8.63
CA CYS A 29 -3.71 4.91 -9.59
C CYS A 29 -2.30 4.31 -9.53
N LEU A 30 -1.28 5.12 -9.27
CA LEU A 30 0.10 4.63 -9.08
C LEU A 30 0.16 3.66 -7.89
N LEU A 31 -0.50 3.99 -6.78
CA LEU A 31 -0.63 3.10 -5.62
C LEU A 31 -1.30 1.78 -5.97
N ALA A 32 -2.46 1.83 -6.62
CA ALA A 32 -3.21 0.63 -7.02
C ALA A 32 -2.37 -0.29 -7.90
N CYS A 33 -1.67 0.28 -8.89
CA CYS A 33 -0.80 -0.48 -9.77
C CYS A 33 0.37 -1.12 -9.00
N MET A 34 0.98 -0.39 -8.06
CA MET A 34 2.08 -0.94 -7.26
C MET A 34 1.63 -2.02 -6.30
N MET A 35 0.44 -1.91 -5.71
CA MET A 35 -0.13 -2.98 -4.89
C MET A 35 -0.33 -4.27 -5.69
N LYS A 36 -0.75 -4.17 -6.96
CA LYS A 36 -0.79 -5.31 -7.88
C LYS A 36 0.59 -5.88 -8.15
N LEU A 37 1.57 -5.03 -8.48
CA LEU A 37 2.94 -5.48 -8.74
C LEU A 37 3.60 -6.16 -7.54
N LYS A 38 3.32 -5.69 -6.32
CA LYS A 38 3.84 -6.27 -5.08
C LYS A 38 3.08 -7.52 -4.65
N GLY A 39 1.96 -7.84 -5.29
CA GLY A 39 1.09 -8.98 -4.97
C GLY A 39 0.12 -8.72 -3.82
N SER A 40 0.11 -7.53 -3.22
CA SER A 40 -0.91 -7.17 -2.23
C SER A 40 -2.32 -7.17 -2.83
N TYR A 41 -2.44 -6.91 -4.13
CA TYR A 41 -3.70 -6.93 -4.86
C TYR A 41 -3.63 -7.95 -6.00
N ASP A 42 -4.75 -8.63 -6.22
CA ASP A 42 -4.92 -9.53 -7.34
C ASP A 42 -5.20 -8.78 -8.65
N GLN A 43 -5.25 -9.52 -9.77
CA GLN A 43 -5.47 -8.94 -11.11
C GLN A 43 -6.76 -8.08 -11.18
N ASN A 44 -7.77 -8.48 -10.40
CA ASN A 44 -9.06 -7.81 -10.25
C ASN A 44 -9.05 -6.64 -9.25
N SER A 45 -7.87 -6.16 -8.84
CA SER A 45 -7.73 -5.08 -7.84
C SER A 45 -8.34 -5.40 -6.48
N LYS A 46 -8.49 -6.68 -6.15
CA LYS A 46 -8.97 -7.13 -4.85
C LYS A 46 -7.79 -7.37 -3.93
N PHE A 47 -7.94 -7.04 -2.64
CA PHE A 47 -6.92 -7.30 -1.64
C PHE A 47 -6.64 -8.81 -1.57
N SER A 48 -5.37 -9.18 -1.73
CA SER A 48 -4.88 -10.55 -1.66
C SER A 48 -4.20 -10.74 -0.31
N PRO A 49 -4.82 -11.44 0.64
CA PRO A 49 -4.28 -11.59 1.99
C PRO A 49 -2.91 -12.29 1.97
N GLU A 50 -2.72 -13.27 1.09
CA GLU A 50 -1.46 -14.00 0.97
C GLU A 50 -0.30 -13.09 0.52
N GLY A 51 -0.51 -12.33 -0.56
CA GLY A 51 0.53 -11.42 -1.05
C GLY A 51 0.72 -10.19 -0.17
N ALA A 52 -0.35 -9.70 0.47
CA ALA A 52 -0.25 -8.65 1.48
C ALA A 52 0.56 -9.11 2.69
N LYS A 53 0.29 -10.31 3.23
CA LYS A 53 1.05 -10.87 4.35
C LYS A 53 2.52 -11.03 3.98
N LYS A 54 2.82 -11.61 2.81
CA LYS A 54 4.20 -11.74 2.31
C LYS A 54 4.93 -10.41 2.19
N TYR A 55 4.26 -9.38 1.68
CA TYR A 55 4.83 -8.04 1.57
C TYR A 55 5.08 -7.41 2.95
N ILE A 56 4.10 -7.50 3.86
CA ILE A 56 4.22 -6.99 5.23
C ILE A 56 5.34 -7.71 5.97
N THR A 57 5.45 -9.03 5.88
CA THR A 57 6.56 -9.80 6.46
C THR A 57 7.91 -9.30 5.94
N LYS A 58 8.03 -9.01 4.64
CA LYS A 58 9.26 -8.47 4.08
C LYS A 58 9.58 -7.05 4.55
N VAL A 59 8.56 -6.20 4.72
CA VAL A 59 8.73 -4.82 5.21
C VAL A 59 9.05 -4.78 6.71
N PHE A 60 8.47 -5.69 7.47
CA PHE A 60 8.62 -5.82 8.92
C PHE A 60 9.49 -7.02 9.30
N ASP A 61 10.44 -7.40 8.44
CA ASP A 61 11.35 -8.53 8.70
C ASP A 61 12.16 -8.33 9.99
N GLU A 62 12.58 -7.09 10.24
CA GLU A 62 13.25 -6.68 11.49
C GLU A 62 12.28 -6.55 12.70
N ARG A 63 10.96 -6.60 12.48
CA ARG A 63 9.90 -6.44 13.51
C ARG A 63 8.75 -7.43 13.27
N PRO A 64 9.00 -8.75 13.33
CA PRO A 64 8.02 -9.77 12.99
C PRO A 64 6.77 -9.73 13.89
N GLU A 65 6.91 -9.24 15.12
CA GLU A 65 5.80 -9.02 16.07
C GLU A 65 4.73 -8.04 15.55
N LEU A 66 5.12 -7.13 14.65
CA LEU A 66 4.18 -6.17 14.05
C LEU A 66 3.50 -6.74 12.81
N VAL A 67 3.97 -7.85 12.23
CA VAL A 67 3.47 -8.39 10.96
C VAL A 67 1.99 -8.73 11.06
N ASP A 68 1.59 -9.56 12.03
CA ASP A 68 0.18 -9.94 12.18
C ASP A 68 -0.70 -8.74 12.56
N LYS A 69 -0.18 -7.79 13.34
CA LYS A 69 -0.90 -6.56 13.71
C LYS A 69 -1.15 -5.66 12.51
N VAL A 70 -0.13 -5.42 11.69
CA VAL A 70 -0.21 -4.63 10.46
C VAL A 70 -1.10 -5.33 9.44
N PHE A 71 -0.96 -6.65 9.30
CA PHE A 71 -1.78 -7.46 8.42
C PHE A 71 -3.27 -7.38 8.80
N ALA A 72 -3.62 -7.55 10.07
CA ALA A 72 -4.99 -7.43 10.55
C ALA A 72 -5.58 -6.04 10.27
N ILE A 73 -4.78 -4.97 10.42
CA ILE A 73 -5.18 -3.60 10.07
C ILE A 73 -5.55 -3.50 8.59
N PHE A 74 -4.68 -3.96 7.69
CA PHE A 74 -4.96 -3.90 6.26
C PHE A 74 -6.10 -4.83 5.83
N GLU A 75 -6.25 -5.98 6.46
CA GLU A 75 -7.35 -6.90 6.21
C GLU A 75 -8.70 -6.29 6.62
N GLU A 76 -8.75 -5.61 7.77
CA GLU A 76 -9.93 -4.86 8.19
C GLU A 76 -10.22 -3.71 7.22
N CYS A 77 -9.18 -2.98 6.80
CA CYS A 77 -9.30 -1.93 5.80
C CYS A 77 -9.60 -2.44 4.39
N ALA A 78 -9.47 -3.73 4.10
CA ALA A 78 -9.88 -4.32 2.83
C ALA A 78 -11.37 -4.70 2.82
N LYS A 79 -12.02 -4.73 3.99
CA LYS A 79 -13.46 -5.00 4.15
C LYS A 79 -14.30 -3.72 4.04
N ILE A 80 -13.67 -2.56 3.87
CA ILE A 80 -14.38 -1.30 3.69
C ILE A 80 -15.18 -1.39 2.40
N ASP A 81 -16.42 -0.91 2.44
CA ASP A 81 -17.25 -0.86 1.26
C ASP A 81 -16.68 0.15 0.26
N ILE A 82 -16.21 -0.37 -0.87
CA ILE A 82 -15.68 0.39 -2.01
C ILE A 82 -16.61 0.25 -3.21
N GLU A 83 -17.88 -0.11 -2.99
CA GLU A 83 -18.84 -0.32 -4.05
C GLU A 83 -19.06 1.00 -4.82
N GLY A 84 -18.99 0.93 -6.15
CA GLY A 84 -19.06 2.11 -7.02
C GLY A 84 -17.79 2.98 -7.09
N LYS A 85 -16.69 2.59 -6.43
CA LYS A 85 -15.38 3.27 -6.57
C LYS A 85 -14.49 2.61 -7.61
N ASP A 86 -13.76 3.43 -8.34
CA ASP A 86 -12.70 2.96 -9.22
C ASP A 86 -11.58 2.24 -8.45
N THR A 87 -10.89 1.34 -9.13
CA THR A 87 -9.72 0.61 -8.59
C THR A 87 -8.71 1.54 -7.89
N CYS A 88 -8.48 2.73 -8.46
CA CYS A 88 -7.55 3.71 -7.91
C CYS A 88 -8.06 4.31 -6.59
N GLU A 89 -9.34 4.65 -6.53
CA GLU A 89 -9.97 5.17 -5.32
C GLU A 89 -10.08 4.11 -4.23
N ALA A 90 -10.47 2.89 -4.59
CA ALA A 90 -10.50 1.74 -3.70
C ALA A 90 -9.14 1.52 -3.03
N ALA A 91 -8.06 1.46 -3.83
CA ALA A 91 -6.71 1.31 -3.31
C ALA A 91 -6.34 2.45 -2.36
N TYR A 92 -6.61 3.69 -2.75
CA TYR A 92 -6.36 4.86 -1.90
C TYR A 92 -7.09 4.76 -0.56
N GLN A 93 -8.39 4.44 -0.56
CA GLN A 93 -9.19 4.27 0.67
C GLN A 93 -8.61 3.19 1.58
N HIS A 94 -8.27 2.02 1.02
CA HIS A 94 -7.65 0.93 1.78
C HIS A 94 -6.31 1.34 2.40
N ILE A 95 -5.43 2.02 1.65
CA ILE A 95 -4.14 2.51 2.18
C ILE A 95 -4.37 3.58 3.24
N THR A 96 -5.25 4.55 3.00
CA THR A 96 -5.54 5.63 3.94
C THR A 96 -6.07 5.09 5.26
N CYS A 97 -6.98 4.12 5.22
CA CYS A 97 -7.45 3.42 6.41
C CYS A 97 -6.31 2.72 7.15
N GLY A 98 -5.46 1.98 6.42
CA GLY A 98 -4.32 1.28 7.01
C GLY A 98 -3.34 2.25 7.68
N GLN A 99 -3.00 3.34 7.00
CA GLN A 99 -2.10 4.36 7.55
C GLN A 99 -2.68 5.05 8.78
N ALA A 100 -3.98 5.38 8.79
CA ALA A 100 -4.64 5.98 9.94
C ALA A 100 -4.51 5.08 11.17
N LYS A 101 -4.89 3.80 11.05
CA LYS A 101 -4.80 2.81 12.13
C LYS A 101 -3.36 2.58 12.59
N LEU A 102 -2.40 2.51 11.66
CA LEU A 102 -0.99 2.37 12.01
C LEU A 102 -0.48 3.58 12.79
N LYS A 103 -0.89 4.79 12.41
CA LYS A 103 -0.57 6.02 13.13
C LYS A 103 -1.15 6.04 14.54
N GLU A 104 -2.39 5.58 14.73
CA GLU A 104 -2.99 5.42 16.07
C GLU A 104 -2.16 4.46 16.95
N GLN A 105 -1.60 3.42 16.34
CA GLN A 105 -0.76 2.43 17.02
C GLN A 105 0.72 2.84 17.11
N ASN A 106 1.10 4.05 16.67
CA ASN A 106 2.49 4.52 16.55
C ASN A 106 3.41 3.57 15.73
N ILE A 107 2.86 2.88 14.74
CA ILE A 107 3.58 1.98 13.84
C ILE A 107 3.91 2.71 12.53
N SER A 108 5.19 2.78 12.16
CA SER A 108 5.61 3.26 10.84
C SER A 108 5.61 2.09 9.84
N PHE A 109 4.74 2.15 8.84
CA PHE A 109 4.74 1.23 7.69
C PHE A 109 5.97 1.40 6.79
N TYR A 110 6.55 2.59 6.79
CA TYR A 110 7.73 2.91 6.01
C TYR A 110 8.96 2.48 6.83
N PRO A 111 9.79 1.56 6.32
CA PRO A 111 11.08 1.23 6.91
C PRO A 111 11.97 2.48 6.86
N ASP A 112 12.81 2.65 7.87
CA ASP A 112 13.76 3.77 7.96
C ASP A 112 14.85 3.66 6.88
N LYS A 113 15.13 2.42 6.43
CA LYS A 113 16.03 2.16 5.30
C LYS A 113 15.33 2.45 3.97
N PRO A 114 15.98 3.14 3.02
CA PRO A 114 15.49 3.22 1.66
C PRO A 114 15.30 1.80 1.12
N GLN A 115 14.12 1.49 0.57
CA GLN A 115 13.95 0.27 -0.21
C GLN A 115 14.89 0.40 -1.40
N GLU A 116 16.02 -0.31 -1.35
CA GLU A 116 16.92 -0.47 -2.49
C GLU A 116 16.07 -1.08 -3.62
N THR A 117 15.71 -0.24 -4.58
CA THR A 117 15.14 -0.67 -5.85
C THR A 117 16.22 -1.49 -6.54
N THR A 118 16.17 -2.81 -6.36
CA THR A 118 16.95 -3.73 -7.19
C THR A 118 16.48 -3.50 -8.64
N GLN A 119 17.32 -2.78 -9.39
CA GLN A 119 17.29 -2.71 -10.85
C GLN A 119 17.67 -4.08 -11.43
#